data_AF-A0A821RXY7-F1
#
_entry.id   AF-A0A821RXY7-F1
#
_cell.length_a   1.000
_cell.length_b   1.000
_cell.length_c   1.000
_cell.angle_alpha   90.00
_cell.angle_beta   90.00
_cell.angle_gamma   90.00
#
_symmetry.space_group_name_H-M   'P 1'
#
loop_
_entity.id
_entity.type
_entity.pdbx_description
1 polymer ?
#
loop_
_entity_poly.entity_id
_entity_poly.type
_entity_poly.pdbx_seq_one_letter_code
_entity_poly.pdbx_strand_id
1 'polypeptide(L)'
;NETEAEFPEDIYICINQNGVEILDAATKEVLAKFPYYNLNFNSNAISLFLEVRLGRTSRKYTFDTDIGDIIGDLIDDYMKLSEHEEKQDD
;
A
#
# COMPACT_ATOMS: atom_id res chain seq x y z
N ASN A 1 16.14 11.86 -17.21
CA ASN A 1 16.26 12.11 -15.77
C ASN A 1 14.97 12.71 -15.28
N GLU A 2 13.94 11.88 -15.12
CA GLU A 2 12.75 12.25 -14.37
C GLU A 2 13.06 11.83 -12.94
N THR A 3 13.21 12.80 -12.04
CA THR A 3 13.36 12.57 -10.60
C THR A 3 12.21 11.68 -10.14
N GLU A 4 12.55 10.48 -9.63
CA GLU A 4 11.60 9.67 -8.87
C GLU A 4 10.96 10.59 -7.82
N ALA A 5 9.63 10.68 -7.82
CA ALA A 5 8.93 11.44 -6.82
C ALA A 5 9.10 10.68 -5.49
N GLU A 6 10.08 11.10 -4.70
CA GLU A 6 10.31 10.59 -3.36
C GLU A 6 9.20 11.14 -2.44
N PHE A 7 8.62 10.26 -1.64
CA PHE A 7 7.76 10.68 -0.55
C PHE A 7 8.59 11.43 0.50
N PRO A 8 7.97 12.31 1.30
CA PRO A 8 8.60 12.81 2.52
C PRO A 8 9.08 11.67 3.42
N GLU A 9 10.06 11.93 4.28
CA GLU A 9 10.59 10.94 5.22
C GLU A 9 9.50 10.43 6.18
N ASP A 10 8.70 11.36 6.72
CA ASP A 10 7.56 11.04 7.58
C ASP A 10 6.26 10.99 6.79
N ILE A 11 5.63 9.81 6.77
CA ILE A 11 4.33 9.57 6.14
C ILE A 11 3.39 8.83 7.08
N TYR A 12 2.10 8.85 6.74
CA TYR A 12 1.15 7.85 7.24
C TYR A 12 0.77 6.87 6.13
N ILE A 13 0.64 5.61 6.52
CA ILE A 13 0.05 4.56 5.69
C ILE A 13 -1.35 4.30 6.22
N CYS A 14 -2.36 4.50 5.38
CA CYS A 14 -3.75 4.21 5.68
C CYS A 14 -4.21 2.98 4.91
N ILE A 15 -4.67 1.96 5.61
CA ILE A 15 -5.22 0.73 5.02
C ILE A 15 -6.73 0.76 5.21
N ASN A 16 -7.48 0.60 4.12
CA ASN A 16 -8.94 0.56 4.16
C ASN A 16 -9.50 -0.37 3.07
N GLN A 17 -10.82 -0.50 2.98
CA GLN A 17 -11.50 -1.38 2.03
C GLN A 17 -11.14 -1.13 0.54
N ASN A 18 -10.66 0.07 0.18
CA ASN A 18 -10.34 0.42 -1.19
C ASN A 18 -8.87 0.18 -1.56
N GLY A 19 -7.99 -0.07 -0.58
CA GLY A 19 -6.56 -0.20 -0.79
C GLY A 19 -5.71 0.49 0.28
N VAL A 20 -4.49 0.83 -0.14
CA VAL A 20 -3.49 1.55 0.67
C VAL A 20 -3.39 3.00 0.20
N GLU A 21 -3.44 3.95 1.12
CA GLU A 21 -3.19 5.36 0.85
C GLU A 21 -1.93 5.83 1.59
N ILE A 22 -1.12 6.65 0.92
CA ILE A 22 0.05 7.30 1.49
C ILE A 22 -0.28 8.76 1.71
N LEU A 23 -0.14 9.23 2.94
CA LEU A 23 -0.42 10.60 3.33
C LEU A 23 0.85 11.28 3.85
N ASP A 24 0.99 12.56 3.56
CA ASP A 24 1.99 13.41 4.20
C ASP A 24 1.68 13.52 5.70
N ALA A 25 2.68 13.28 6.56
CA ALA A 25 2.45 13.27 7.99
C ALA A 25 2.13 14.66 8.58
N ALA A 26 2.64 15.72 7.97
CA ALA A 26 2.46 17.10 8.43
C ALA A 26 1.14 17.70 7.92
N THR A 27 0.88 17.60 6.62
CA THR A 27 -0.27 18.24 5.97
C THR A 27 -1.53 17.37 5.95
N LYS A 28 -1.36 16.06 6.16
CA LYS A 28 -2.41 15.03 5.99
C LYS A 28 -2.95 14.95 4.56
N GLU A 29 -2.25 15.54 3.59
CA GLU A 29 -2.64 15.44 2.17
C GLU A 29 -2.35 14.03 1.66
N VAL A 30 -3.25 13.51 0.82
CA VAL A 30 -3.04 12.23 0.16
C VAL A 30 -2.04 12.39 -0.97
N LEU A 31 -0.90 11.73 -0.84
CA LEU A 31 0.18 11.72 -1.82
C LEU A 31 0.00 10.62 -2.86
N ALA A 32 -0.51 9.46 -2.45
CA ALA A 32 -0.76 8.34 -3.36
C ALA A 32 -1.89 7.44 -2.87
N LYS A 33 -2.52 6.74 -3.83
CA LYS A 33 -3.53 5.70 -3.58
C LYS A 33 -3.18 4.46 -4.40
N PHE A 34 -3.14 3.31 -3.73
CA PHE A 34 -2.78 2.03 -4.30
C PHE A 34 -3.93 1.03 -4.07
N PRO A 35 -4.80 0.85 -5.06
CA PRO A 35 -5.84 -0.16 -4.99
C PRO A 35 -5.26 -1.57 -4.91
N TYR A 36 -5.92 -2.47 -4.19
CA TYR A 36 -5.42 -3.83 -3.96
C TYR A 36 -5.13 -4.62 -5.24
N TYR A 37 -5.98 -4.48 -6.27
CA TYR A 37 -5.80 -5.19 -7.55
C TYR A 37 -4.50 -4.81 -8.30
N ASN A 38 -3.86 -3.70 -7.93
CA ASN A 38 -2.58 -3.25 -8.50
C ASN A 38 -1.42 -3.44 -7.51
N LEU A 39 -1.64 -4.02 -6.34
CA LEU A 39 -0.68 -4.06 -5.24
C LEU A 39 -0.22 -5.49 -5.00
N ASN A 40 1.10 -5.69 -4.99
CA ASN A 40 1.72 -6.80 -4.27
C ASN A 40 2.45 -6.22 -3.06
N PHE A 41 2.59 -7.01 -2.00
CA PHE A 41 3.31 -6.58 -0.82
C PHE A 41 4.12 -7.72 -0.19
N ASN A 42 5.07 -7.34 0.65
CA ASN A 42 5.76 -8.20 1.59
C ASN A 42 6.03 -7.37 2.84
N SER A 43 5.92 -7.97 4.01
CA SER A 43 6.16 -7.31 5.29
C SER A 43 7.01 -8.17 6.20
N ASN A 44 7.68 -7.51 7.13
CA ASN A 44 8.30 -8.13 8.29
C ASN A 44 8.16 -7.18 9.49
N ALA A 45 8.65 -7.59 10.65
CA ALA A 45 8.57 -6.81 11.88
C ALA A 45 9.09 -5.35 11.80
N ILE A 46 10.00 -5.04 10.87
CA ILE A 46 10.66 -3.72 10.77
C ILE A 46 10.40 -2.98 9.45
N SER A 47 9.70 -3.58 8.48
CA SER A 47 9.43 -2.91 7.21
C SER A 47 8.22 -3.43 6.45
N LEU A 48 7.69 -2.55 5.60
CA LEU A 48 6.69 -2.84 4.58
C LEU A 48 7.28 -2.58 3.21
N PHE A 49 7.24 -3.60 2.35
CA PHE A 49 7.55 -3.50 0.93
C PHE A 49 6.28 -3.53 0.10
N LEU A 50 6.08 -2.53 -0.76
CA LEU A 50 4.97 -2.45 -1.70
C LEU A 50 5.49 -2.45 -3.13
N GLU A 51 4.96 -3.33 -3.98
CA GLU A 51 5.11 -3.26 -5.44
C GLU A 51 3.77 -2.88 -6.07
N VAL A 52 3.73 -1.70 -6.69
CA VAL A 52 2.54 -1.12 -7.31
C VAL A 52 2.65 -1.23 -8.82
N ARG A 53 1.72 -1.95 -9.45
CA ARG A 53 1.59 -2.06 -10.92
C ARG A 53 0.93 -0.82 -11.50
N LEU A 54 1.56 -0.23 -12.50
CA LEU A 54 1.09 0.93 -13.26
C LEU A 54 1.11 0.58 -14.76
N GLY A 55 0.06 -0.10 -15.21
CA GLY A 55 -0.02 -0.60 -16.59
C GLY A 55 1.01 -1.71 -16.85
N ARG A 56 2.05 -1.42 -17.64
CA ARG A 56 3.12 -2.38 -18.00
C ARG A 56 4.37 -2.25 -17.12
N THR A 57 4.41 -1.26 -16.23
CA THR A 57 5.54 -1.05 -15.32
C THR A 57 5.11 -1.31 -13.88
N SER A 58 6.09 -1.49 -12.99
CA SER A 58 5.86 -1.48 -11.55
C SER A 58 6.77 -0.44 -10.88
N ARG A 59 6.27 0.13 -9.79
CA ARG A 59 7.05 0.94 -8.84
C ARG A 59 7.15 0.18 -7.53
N LYS A 60 8.30 0.30 -6.88
CA LYS A 60 8.58 -0.42 -5.64
C LYS A 60 8.89 0.59 -4.55
N TYR A 61 8.26 0.40 -3.39
CA TYR A 61 8.42 1.24 -2.22
C TYR A 61 8.81 0.38 -1.04
N THR A 62 9.72 0.87 -0.21
CA THR A 62 10.07 0.27 1.07
C THR A 62 9.88 1.32 2.15
N PHE A 63 9.17 0.96 3.20
CA PHE A 63 8.90 1.82 4.34
C PHE A 63 9.41 1.14 5.60
N ASP A 64 10.25 1.84 6.34
CA ASP A 64 10.71 1.39 7.65
C ASP A 64 9.60 1.62 8.68
N THR A 65 9.29 0.61 9.50
CA THR A 65 8.22 0.67 10.48
C THR A 65 8.32 -0.47 11.50
N ASP A 66 8.11 -0.19 12.78
CA ASP A 66 8.18 -1.22 13.84
C ASP A 66 6.93 -2.13 13.92
N ILE A 67 5.99 -1.98 12.98
CA ILE A 67 4.71 -2.70 12.96
C ILE A 67 4.41 -3.32 11.59
N GLY A 68 5.44 -3.63 10.79
CA GLY A 68 5.24 -4.10 9.42
C GLY A 68 4.42 -5.39 9.33
N ASP A 69 4.60 -6.35 10.24
CA ASP A 69 3.79 -7.57 10.29
C ASP A 69 2.29 -7.28 10.48
N ILE A 70 1.95 -6.35 11.39
CA ILE A 70 0.55 -5.95 11.66
C ILE A 70 -0.07 -5.27 10.43
N ILE A 71 0.71 -4.42 9.75
CA ILE A 71 0.30 -3.77 8.51
C ILE A 71 0.06 -4.82 7.42
N GLY A 72 0.96 -5.80 7.30
CA GLY A 72 0.85 -6.89 6.34
C GLY A 72 -0.40 -7.74 6.55
N ASP A 73 -0.64 -8.18 7.78
CA ASP A 73 -1.84 -8.94 8.15
C ASP A 73 -3.13 -8.18 7.79
N LEU A 74 -3.15 -6.86 8.04
CA LEU A 74 -4.31 -6.03 7.72
C LEU A 74 -4.55 -5.90 6.21
N ILE A 75 -3.49 -5.76 5.41
CA ILE A 75 -3.61 -5.75 3.94
C ILE A 75 -4.14 -7.10 3.45
N ASP A 76 -3.59 -8.20 3.97
CA ASP A 76 -3.98 -9.57 3.64
C ASP A 76 -5.47 -9.83 3.90
N ASP A 77 -5.97 -9.37 5.05
CA ASP A 77 -7.37 -9.53 5.44
C ASP A 77 -8.31 -8.75 4.51
N TYR A 78 -7.97 -7.51 4.15
CA TYR A 78 -8.78 -6.74 3.20
C TYR A 78 -8.74 -7.30 1.77
N MET A 79 -7.59 -7.79 1.30
CA MET A 79 -7.48 -8.43 -0.02
C MET A 79 -8.38 -9.66 -0.10
N LYS A 80 -8.37 -10.52 0.93
CA LYS A 80 -9.25 -11.71 1.00
C LYS A 80 -10.73 -11.31 0.96
N LEU A 81 -11.12 -10.28 1.69
CA LEU A 81 -12.51 -9.78 1.66
C LEU A 81 -12.92 -9.32 0.26
N SER A 82 -12.05 -8.58 -0.45
CA SER A 82 -12.33 -8.11 -1.81
C SER A 82 -12.48 -9.26 -2.83
N GLU A 83 -11.70 -10.34 -2.71
CA GLU A 83 -11.85 -11.53 -3.55
C GLU A 83 -13.14 -12.33 -3.28
N HIS A 84 -13.71 -12.20 -2.09
CA HIS A 84 -14.94 -12.89 -1.70
C HIS A 84 -16.20 -12.16 -2.17
N GLU A 85 -16.15 -10.83 -2.29
CA GLU A 85 -17.26 -10.03 -2.84
C GLU A 85 -17.43 -10.26 -4.35
N GLU A 86 -16.33 -10.39 -5.10
CA GLU A 86 -16.39 -10.66 -6.55
C GLU A 86 -16.99 -12.04 -6.93
N LYS A 87 -17.02 -13.00 -5.99
CA LYS A 87 -17.53 -14.37 -6.25
C LYS A 87 -19.01 -14.58 -5.96
N GLN A 88 -19.72 -13.58 -5.43
CA GLN A 88 -21.15 -13.70 -5.11
C GLN A 88 -22.07 -13.15 -6.22
N ASP A 89 -21.50 -12.53 -7.25
CA ASP A 89 -22.25 -11.91 -8.36
C ASP A 89 -22.28 -12.76 -9.66
N ASP A 90 -21.86 -14.04 -9.61
CA ASP A 90 -21.94 -15.02 -10.72
C ASP A 90 -22.97 -16.15 -10.48
#